data_AF-A0A8B5PR24-F1
#
_entry.id   AF-A0A8B5PR24-F1
#
_cell.length_a   1.000
_cell.length_b   1.000
_cell.length_c   1.000
_cell.angle_alpha   90.00
_cell.angle_beta   90.00
_cell.angle_gamma   90.00
#
_symmetry.space_group_name_H-M   'P 1'
#
loop_
_entity.id
_entity.type
_entity.pdbx_description
1 polymer ?
#
loop_
_entity_poly.entity_id
_entity_poly.type
_entity_poly.pdbx_seq_one_letter_code
_entity_poly.pdbx_strand_id
1 'polypeptide(L)'
;IDSKTCIGCCRCFKVCSRDVMHLHGVDDAGEILGPCDDEDDDFDGELNRMIMVVDNAGRCIGCGACGRVCPKNCQTHVAAD
;
A
#
# COMPACT_ATOMS: atom_id res chain seq x y z
N ILE A 1 -3.07 2.78 -6.80
CA ILE A 1 -2.35 3.62 -5.82
C ILE A 1 -1.18 4.24 -6.56
N ASP A 2 -0.94 5.54 -6.42
CA ASP A 2 0.25 6.16 -7.01
C ASP A 2 1.49 5.78 -6.20
N SER A 3 2.28 4.84 -6.73
CA SER A 3 3.52 4.38 -6.13
C SER A 3 4.59 5.47 -6.08
N LYS A 4 4.54 6.51 -6.91
CA LYS A 4 5.55 7.58 -6.92
C LYS A 4 5.38 8.52 -5.74
N THR A 5 4.15 8.84 -5.37
CA THR A 5 3.86 9.79 -4.30
C THR A 5 3.57 9.12 -2.95
N CYS A 6 3.27 7.82 -2.94
CA CYS A 6 3.10 7.07 -1.71
C CYS A 6 4.40 7.00 -0.91
N ILE A 7 4.27 7.11 0.42
CA ILE A 7 5.39 7.15 1.37
C ILE A 7 5.28 6.06 2.46
N GLY A 8 4.43 5.06 2.26
CA GLY A 8 4.31 3.96 3.22
C GLY A 8 3.81 4.34 4.63
N CYS A 9 3.03 5.41 4.79
CA CYS A 9 2.64 5.90 6.13
C CYS A 9 1.62 5.05 6.92
N CYS A 10 1.21 3.87 6.40
CA CYS A 10 0.29 2.90 7.03
C CYS A 10 -1.10 3.40 7.47
N ARG A 11 -1.49 4.65 7.18
CA ARG A 11 -2.82 5.16 7.56
C ARG A 11 -3.97 4.44 6.86
N CYS A 12 -3.80 4.11 5.58
CA CYS A 12 -4.81 3.40 4.82
C CYS A 12 -4.95 1.93 5.25
N PHE A 13 -3.87 1.29 5.71
CA PHE A 13 -3.93 -0.02 6.37
C PHE A 13 -4.76 0.07 7.65
N LYS A 14 -4.38 0.98 8.56
CA LYS A 14 -5.04 1.13 9.86
C LYS A 14 -6.53 1.44 9.80
N VAL A 15 -6.99 2.16 8.76
CA VAL A 15 -8.42 2.48 8.58
C VAL A 15 -9.19 1.39 7.84
N CYS A 16 -8.50 0.45 7.18
CA CYS A 16 -9.14 -0.59 6.39
C CYS A 16 -9.67 -1.70 7.30
N SER A 17 -10.99 -1.73 7.55
CA SER A 17 -11.64 -2.80 8.32
C SER A 17 -11.66 -4.17 7.63
N ARG A 18 -11.19 -4.23 6.38
CA ARG A 18 -11.20 -5.43 5.53
C ARG A 18 -9.79 -5.94 5.21
N ASP A 19 -8.76 -5.33 5.79
CA ASP A 19 -7.38 -5.81 5.65
C ASP A 19 -6.94 -5.95 4.18
N VAL A 20 -7.27 -4.92 3.39
CA VAL A 20 -7.06 -4.87 1.93
C VAL A 20 -5.70 -4.26 1.58
N MET A 21 -5.16 -3.44 2.47
CA MET A 21 -4.03 -2.54 2.20
C MET A 21 -2.80 -2.99 2.98
N HIS A 22 -1.73 -3.41 2.32
CA HIS A 22 -0.49 -3.80 2.99
C HIS A 22 0.66 -2.90 2.61
N LEU A 23 1.67 -2.82 3.48
CA LEU A 23 2.92 -2.10 3.21
C LEU A 23 3.80 -3.04 2.40
N HIS A 24 4.41 -2.55 1.33
CA HIS A 24 5.32 -3.31 0.49
C HIS A 24 6.61 -2.54 0.23
N GLY A 25 7.72 -3.25 0.19
CA GLY A 25 9.00 -2.76 -0.29
C GLY A 25 8.98 -2.54 -1.79
N VAL A 26 9.69 -1.50 -2.25
CA VAL A 26 9.97 -1.26 -3.66
C VAL A 26 11.43 -0.89 -3.86
N ASP A 27 11.97 -1.30 -5.00
CA ASP A 27 13.34 -1.02 -5.40
C ASP A 27 13.52 0.36 -6.09
N ASP A 28 14.73 0.62 -6.60
CA ASP A 28 15.06 1.82 -7.37
C ASP A 28 14.39 1.88 -8.74
N ALA A 29 14.01 0.75 -9.33
CA ALA A 29 13.24 0.68 -10.56
C ALA A 29 11.73 0.92 -10.34
N GLY A 30 11.27 0.84 -9.08
CA GLY A 30 9.88 0.91 -8.68
C GLY A 30 9.13 -0.43 -8.77
N GLU A 31 9.85 -1.55 -8.86
CA GLU A 31 9.31 -2.89 -8.77
C GLU A 31 8.95 -3.22 -7.32
N ILE A 32 7.84 -3.95 -7.12
CA ILE A 32 7.37 -4.34 -5.79
C ILE A 32 8.12 -5.60 -5.37
N LEU A 33 8.89 -5.50 -4.30
CA LEU A 33 9.72 -6.59 -3.77
C LEU A 33 8.89 -7.59 -2.97
N GLY A 34 7.91 -7.10 -2.21
CA GLY A 34 7.08 -7.96 -1.34
C GLY A 34 6.44 -7.16 -0.21
N PRO A 35 5.53 -7.78 0.56
CA PRO A 35 5.01 -7.18 1.79
C PRO A 35 6.16 -6.94 2.78
N CYS A 36 6.08 -5.83 3.52
CA CYS A 36 6.95 -5.52 4.64
C CYS A 36 6.32 -6.03 5.93
N ASP A 37 6.89 -7.04 6.55
CA ASP A 37 6.45 -7.61 7.83
C ASP A 37 7.53 -7.55 8.92
N ASP A 38 7.12 -7.79 10.17
CA ASP A 38 7.97 -7.58 11.36
C ASP A 38 9.16 -8.58 11.47
N GLU A 39 9.30 -9.56 10.56
CA GLU A 39 10.25 -10.68 10.66
C GLU A 39 11.36 -10.68 9.59
N ASP A 40 12.20 -9.65 9.59
CA ASP A 40 13.40 -9.49 8.72
C ASP A 40 13.09 -9.10 7.26
N ASP A 41 12.69 -7.84 7.06
CA ASP A 41 12.66 -7.14 5.77
C ASP A 41 14.07 -6.86 5.20
N ASP A 42 14.93 -7.88 5.12
CA ASP A 42 16.25 -7.81 4.51
C ASP A 42 16.14 -8.12 3.01
N PHE A 43 15.66 -7.14 2.24
CA PHE A 43 15.55 -7.22 0.78
C PHE A 43 16.93 -7.18 0.08
N ASP A 44 17.97 -7.78 0.64
CA ASP A 44 19.35 -7.88 0.11
C ASP A 44 19.93 -6.55 -0.43
N GLY A 45 19.56 -5.43 0.21
CA GLY A 45 19.94 -4.08 -0.21
C GLY A 45 19.19 -3.52 -1.43
N GLU A 46 18.22 -4.24 -1.99
CA GLU A 46 17.35 -3.80 -3.10
C GLU A 46 16.22 -2.88 -2.61
N LEU A 47 15.94 -2.83 -1.31
CA LEU A 47 14.93 -1.93 -0.75
C LEU A 47 15.34 -0.47 -0.88
N ASN A 48 14.58 0.29 -1.69
CA ASN A 48 14.74 1.73 -1.80
C ASN A 48 13.74 2.48 -0.92
N ARG A 49 12.46 2.10 -0.98
CA ARG A 49 11.38 2.75 -0.21
C ARG A 49 10.20 1.81 -0.01
N MET A 50 9.25 2.24 0.81
CA MET A 50 8.02 1.48 1.08
C MET A 50 6.78 2.22 0.59
N ILE A 51 5.84 1.48 0.02
CA ILE A 51 4.57 1.99 -0.48
C ILE A 51 3.41 1.12 -0.01
N MET A 52 2.21 1.68 -0.05
CA MET A 52 0.99 0.93 0.23
C MET A 52 0.49 0.28 -1.05
N VAL A 53 0.11 -0.99 -0.98
CA VAL A 53 -0.42 -1.78 -2.09
C VAL A 53 -1.80 -2.35 -1.71
N VAL A 54 -2.64 -2.55 -2.72
CA VAL A 54 -3.90 -3.30 -2.58
C VAL A 54 -3.57 -4.78 -2.74
N ASP A 55 -3.43 -5.49 -1.64
CA ASP A 55 -3.05 -6.90 -1.64
C ASP A 55 -4.28 -7.81 -1.83
N ASN A 56 -5.40 -7.47 -1.18
CA ASN A 56 -6.62 -8.29 -1.23
C ASN A 56 -7.82 -7.52 -1.81
N ALA A 57 -7.74 -7.20 -3.11
CA ALA A 57 -8.77 -6.44 -3.82
C ALA A 57 -10.17 -7.07 -3.72
N GLY A 58 -10.28 -8.40 -3.63
CA GLY A 58 -11.56 -9.11 -3.51
C GLY A 58 -12.33 -8.86 -2.21
N ARG A 59 -11.65 -8.34 -1.17
CA ARG A 59 -12.29 -7.92 0.09
C ARG A 59 -12.65 -6.44 0.12
N CYS A 60 -12.30 -5.69 -0.93
CA CYS A 60 -12.60 -4.27 -1.04
C CYS A 60 -14.10 -4.06 -1.30
N ILE A 61 -14.75 -3.29 -0.43
CA ILE A 61 -16.18 -2.96 -0.56
C ILE A 61 -16.42 -1.53 -1.06
N GLY A 62 -15.40 -0.87 -1.59
CA GLY A 62 -15.52 0.50 -2.11
C GLY A 62 -15.86 1.58 -1.06
N CYS A 63 -15.57 1.36 0.22
CA CYS A 63 -15.97 2.29 1.30
C CYS A 63 -15.26 3.66 1.28
N GLY A 64 -14.21 3.84 0.46
CA GLY A 64 -13.49 5.10 0.30
C GLY A 64 -12.70 5.57 1.54
N ALA A 65 -12.59 4.76 2.59
CA ALA A 65 -11.90 5.15 3.83
C ALA A 65 -10.40 5.39 3.61
N CYS A 66 -9.74 4.54 2.82
CA CYS A 66 -8.31 4.62 2.54
C CYS A 66 -7.92 5.94 1.85
N GLY A 67 -8.73 6.44 0.91
CA GLY A 67 -8.47 7.73 0.27
C GLY A 67 -8.66 8.92 1.20
N ARG A 68 -9.69 8.90 2.06
CA ARG A 68 -9.94 9.99 3.02
C ARG A 68 -8.80 10.21 4.01
N VAL A 69 -8.10 9.14 4.41
CA VAL A 69 -6.99 9.22 5.37
C VAL A 69 -5.62 9.43 4.71
N CYS A 70 -5.53 9.34 3.38
CA CYS A 70 -4.27 9.44 2.66
C CYS A 70 -3.84 10.93 2.54
N PRO A 71 -2.77 11.36 3.23
CA PRO A 71 -2.36 12.77 3.22
C PRO A 71 -1.80 13.23 1.86
N LYS A 72 -1.33 12.27 1.06
CA LYS A 72 -0.77 12.50 -0.27
C LYS A 72 -1.78 12.27 -1.40
N ASN A 73 -3.01 11.88 -1.06
CA ASN A 73 -4.07 11.58 -2.01
C ASN A 73 -3.67 10.56 -3.09
N CYS A 74 -2.91 9.52 -2.73
CA CYS A 74 -2.38 8.51 -3.67
C CYS A 74 -3.43 7.47 -4.11
N GLN A 75 -4.65 7.50 -3.56
CA GLN A 75 -5.67 6.48 -3.76
C GLN A 75 -6.61 6.88 -4.89
N THR A 76 -6.71 6.04 -5.91
CA THR A 76 -7.73 6.17 -6.97
C THR A 76 -8.75 5.07 -6.78
N HIS A 77 -10.01 5.43 -6.58
CA HIS A 77 -11.10 4.47 -6.48
C HIS A 77 -11.74 4.28 -7.85
N VAL A 78 -12.04 3.03 -8.18
CA VAL A 78 -12.82 2.65 -9.37
C VAL A 78 -14.17 2.13 -8.90
N ALA A 79 -15.12 1.99 -9.84
CA ALA A 79 -16.39 1.34 -9.53
C ALA A 79 -16.14 -0.07 -8.99
N ALA A 80 -16.81 -0.42 -7.90
CA ALA A 80 -16.87 -1.81 -7.44
C ALA A 80 -17.80 -2.58 -8.39
N ASP A 81 -17.35 -3.74 -8.83
CA ASP A 81 -18.18 -4.71 -9.58
C ASP A 81 -19.13 -5.44 -8.62
#